data_AF-A0AAN7K3X0-F1
#
_entry.id   AF-A0AAN7K3X0-F1
#
_cell.length_a   1.000
_cell.length_b   1.000
_cell.length_c   1.000
_cell.angle_alpha   90.00
_cell.angle_beta   90.00
_cell.angle_gamma   90.00
#
_symmetry.space_group_name_H-M   'P 1'
#
loop_
_entity.id
_entity.type
_entity.pdbx_description
1 polymer ?
#
loop_
_entity_poly.entity_id
_entity_poly.type
_entity_poly.pdbx_seq_one_letter_code
_entity_poly.pdbx_strand_id
1 'polypeptide(L)'
;MNTDIENEIDLLDHQQISIEEKRQTLKKLEQYEQRQQMTLSMYASVTNIIPKLEDDSKTAGYIVDRKKILIDKFEFNSSEVSGYEVCHKIWKMIDIP
;
A
#
# COMPACT_ATOMS: atom_id res chain seq x y z
N MET A 1 -0.12 -32.84 44.30
CA MET A 1 0.31 -33.39 43.00
C MET A 1 -0.69 -33.10 41.86
N ASN A 2 -1.98 -32.89 42.11
CA ASN A 2 -2.94 -32.46 41.06
C ASN A 2 -2.86 -30.97 40.69
N THR A 3 -2.51 -30.10 41.63
CA THR A 3 -2.53 -28.64 41.44
C THR A 3 -1.47 -28.15 40.45
N ASP A 4 -0.32 -28.83 40.36
CA ASP A 4 0.74 -28.48 39.41
C ASP A 4 0.33 -28.78 37.96
N ILE A 5 -0.41 -29.89 37.76
CA ILE A 5 -0.94 -30.29 36.46
C ILE A 5 -2.06 -29.32 36.03
N GLU A 6 -2.96 -28.96 36.94
CA GLU A 6 -4.03 -27.98 36.67
C GLU A 6 -3.48 -26.61 36.28
N ASN A 7 -2.42 -26.13 36.96
CA ASN A 7 -1.77 -24.87 36.63
C ASN A 7 -1.05 -24.91 35.27
N GLU A 8 -0.44 -26.03 34.91
CA GLU A 8 0.21 -26.20 33.61
C GLU A 8 -0.81 -26.22 32.47
N ILE A 9 -1.97 -26.86 32.67
CA ILE A 9 -3.08 -26.85 31.72
C ILE A 9 -3.61 -25.42 31.53
N ASP A 10 -3.86 -24.69 32.63
CA ASP A 10 -4.35 -23.31 32.57
C ASP A 10 -3.36 -22.37 31.83
N LEU A 11 -2.07 -22.53 32.09
CA LEU A 11 -1.02 -21.80 31.38
C LEU A 11 -1.02 -22.11 29.87
N LEU A 12 -1.16 -23.38 29.49
CA LEU A 12 -1.20 -23.79 28.09
C LEU A 12 -2.46 -23.26 27.38
N ASP A 13 -3.61 -23.27 28.04
CA ASP A 13 -4.86 -22.71 27.50
C ASP A 13 -4.71 -21.20 27.25
N HIS A 14 -4.12 -20.46 28.21
CA HIS A 14 -3.81 -19.05 28.04
C HIS A 14 -2.83 -18.78 26.89
N GLN A 15 -1.80 -19.62 26.75
CA GLN A 15 -0.87 -19.53 25.62
C GLN A 15 -1.58 -19.77 24.29
N GLN A 16 -2.47 -20.76 24.23
CA GLN A 16 -3.23 -21.08 23.02
C GLN A 16 -4.11 -19.91 22.59
N ILE A 17 -4.82 -19.27 23.53
CA ILE A 17 -5.61 -18.06 23.26
C ILE A 17 -4.72 -16.95 22.70
N SER A 18 -3.58 -16.67 23.35
CA SER A 18 -2.65 -15.63 22.90
C SER A 18 -2.08 -15.91 21.50
N ILE A 19 -1.77 -17.16 21.19
CA ILE A 19 -1.29 -17.57 19.86
C ILE A 19 -2.39 -17.34 18.81
N GLU A 20 -3.63 -17.69 19.11
CA GLU A 20 -4.74 -17.54 18.17
C GLU A 20 -5.07 -16.07 17.91
N GLU A 21 -5.04 -15.21 18.93
CA GLU A 21 -5.19 -13.76 18.77
C GLU A 21 -4.12 -13.15 17.86
N LYS A 22 -2.85 -13.58 18.04
CA LYS A 22 -1.74 -13.16 17.17
C LYS A 22 -1.96 -13.62 15.73
N ARG A 23 -2.38 -14.87 15.52
CA ARG A 23 -2.69 -15.41 14.17
C ARG A 23 -3.78 -14.61 13.48
N GLN A 24 -4.87 -14.28 14.19
CA GLN A 24 -5.95 -13.48 13.62
C GLN A 24 -5.49 -12.06 13.26
N THR A 25 -4.63 -11.45 14.10
CA THR A 25 -4.06 -10.13 13.83
C THR A 25 -3.19 -10.15 12.58
N LEU A 26 -2.31 -11.16 12.44
CA LEU A 26 -1.49 -11.35 11.25
C LEU A 26 -2.33 -11.55 9.98
N LYS A 27 -3.39 -12.37 10.06
CA LYS A 27 -4.30 -12.59 8.94
C LYS A 27 -4.99 -11.29 8.48
N LYS A 28 -5.39 -10.42 9.42
CA LYS A 28 -5.98 -9.11 9.10
C LYS A 28 -4.95 -8.18 8.43
N LEU A 29 -3.71 -8.19 8.90
CA LEU A 29 -2.63 -7.39 8.32
C LEU A 29 -2.33 -7.84 6.88
N GLU A 30 -2.22 -9.14 6.64
CA GLU A 30 -1.99 -9.70 5.31
C GLU A 30 -3.12 -9.33 4.33
N GLN A 31 -4.38 -9.45 4.76
CA GLN A 31 -5.53 -9.04 3.96
C GLN A 31 -5.50 -7.54 3.63
N TYR A 32 -5.07 -6.72 4.58
CA TYR A 32 -4.93 -5.29 4.37
C TYR A 32 -3.84 -4.96 3.34
N GLU A 33 -2.67 -5.58 3.46
CA GLU A 33 -1.56 -5.43 2.51
C GLU A 33 -1.97 -5.88 1.10
N GLN A 34 -2.65 -7.02 0.96
CA GLN A 34 -3.17 -7.49 -0.33
C GLN A 34 -4.15 -6.47 -0.94
N ARG A 35 -5.04 -5.88 -0.13
CA ARG A 35 -5.97 -4.84 -0.61
C ARG A 35 -5.24 -3.59 -1.07
N GLN A 36 -4.20 -3.15 -0.36
CA GLN A 36 -3.40 -2.02 -0.78
C GLN A 36 -2.69 -2.30 -2.10
N GLN A 37 -2.08 -3.48 -2.26
CA GLN A 37 -1.43 -3.88 -3.51
C GLN A 37 -2.42 -3.93 -4.70
N MET A 38 -3.61 -4.50 -4.50
CA MET A 38 -4.66 -4.51 -5.54
C MET A 38 -5.10 -3.10 -5.93
N THR A 39 -5.25 -2.20 -4.95
CA THR A 39 -5.62 -0.80 -5.20
C THR A 39 -4.55 -0.08 -6.02
N LEU A 40 -3.27 -0.24 -5.66
CA LEU A 40 -2.16 0.33 -6.42
C LEU A 40 -2.07 -0.25 -7.84
N SER A 41 -2.26 -1.57 -7.99
CA SER A 41 -2.27 -2.20 -9.31
C SER A 41 -3.42 -1.69 -10.18
N MET A 42 -4.59 -1.46 -9.60
CA MET A 42 -5.73 -0.88 -10.30
C MET A 42 -5.38 0.52 -10.81
N TYR A 43 -4.82 1.39 -9.96
CA TYR A 43 -4.41 2.73 -10.39
C TYR A 43 -3.36 2.69 -11.52
N ALA A 44 -2.32 1.87 -11.37
CA ALA A 44 -1.30 1.72 -12.39
C ALA A 44 -1.85 1.20 -13.73
N SER A 45 -2.89 0.34 -13.70
CA SER A 45 -3.52 -0.18 -14.92
C SER A 45 -4.27 0.89 -15.73
N VAL A 46 -4.73 1.95 -15.06
CA VAL A 46 -5.47 3.05 -15.71
C VAL A 46 -4.52 4.17 -16.13
N THR A 47 -3.57 4.52 -15.26
CA THR A 47 -2.73 5.71 -15.46
C THR A 47 -1.41 5.41 -16.15
N ASN A 48 -0.94 4.15 -16.10
CA ASN A 48 0.42 3.76 -16.44
C ASN A 48 1.50 4.61 -15.74
N ILE A 49 1.21 5.06 -14.52
CA ILE A 49 2.13 5.87 -13.71
C ILE A 49 2.85 5.01 -12.67
N ILE A 50 4.15 5.25 -12.52
CA ILE A 50 4.96 4.80 -11.40
C ILE A 50 5.28 6.04 -10.53
N PRO A 51 4.68 6.17 -9.34
CA PRO A 51 4.93 7.33 -8.47
C PRO A 51 6.33 7.26 -7.86
N LYS A 52 6.94 8.42 -7.63
CA LYS A 52 8.12 8.55 -6.76
C LYS A 52 7.65 8.82 -5.33
N LEU A 53 8.22 8.09 -4.37
CA LEU A 53 7.83 8.14 -2.96
C LEU A 53 8.95 8.71 -2.07
N GLU A 54 9.93 9.39 -2.67
CA GLU A 54 11.15 9.84 -1.99
C GLU A 54 10.96 11.19 -1.26
N ASP A 55 10.02 12.03 -1.72
CA ASP A 55 9.85 13.41 -1.26
C ASP A 55 8.37 13.80 -1.19
N ASP A 56 7.84 13.92 0.03
CA ASP A 56 6.45 14.29 0.29
C ASP A 56 6.13 15.76 -0.05
N SER A 57 7.15 16.61 -0.25
CA SER A 57 6.95 18.00 -0.65
C SER A 57 6.57 18.15 -2.12
N LYS A 58 6.63 17.06 -2.89
CA LYS A 58 6.39 17.07 -4.33
C LYS A 58 5.53 15.90 -4.78
N THR A 59 4.72 16.16 -5.80
CA THR A 59 4.07 15.11 -6.57
C THR A 59 4.91 14.80 -7.79
N ALA A 60 5.57 13.64 -7.81
CA ALA A 60 6.47 13.26 -8.89
C ALA A 60 6.28 11.80 -9.32
N GLY A 61 6.65 11.49 -10.56
CA GLY A 61 6.47 10.15 -11.11
C GLY A 61 6.93 10.00 -12.55
N TYR A 62 6.83 8.77 -13.03
CA TYR A 62 7.13 8.36 -14.38
C TYR A 62 5.85 7.86 -15.07
N ILE A 63 5.65 8.21 -16.33
CA ILE A 63 4.62 7.66 -17.20
C ILE A 63 5.30 6.60 -18.09
N VAL A 64 4.74 5.40 -18.13
CA VAL A 64 5.30 4.28 -18.90
C VAL A 64 4.29 3.74 -19.92
N ASP A 65 4.78 3.01 -20.93
CA ASP A 65 3.93 2.27 -21.85
C ASP A 65 3.53 0.90 -21.27
N ARG A 66 2.73 0.13 -22.02
CA ARG A 66 2.32 -1.24 -21.62
C ARG A 66 3.49 -2.22 -21.48
N LYS A 67 4.64 -1.92 -22.09
CA LYS A 67 5.89 -2.69 -21.99
C LYS A 67 6.80 -2.15 -20.88
N LYS A 68 6.31 -1.22 -20.05
CA LYS A 68 7.03 -0.54 -18.97
C LYS A 68 8.23 0.29 -19.46
N ILE A 69 8.20 0.72 -20.71
CA ILE A 69 9.17 1.65 -21.28
C ILE A 69 8.77 3.06 -20.85
N LEU A 70 9.75 3.84 -20.38
CA LEU A 70 9.54 5.23 -19.97
C LEU A 70 9.08 6.07 -21.17
N ILE A 71 7.90 6.69 -21.04
CA ILE A 71 7.36 7.66 -22.01
C ILE A 71 7.72 9.08 -21.56
N ASP A 72 7.44 9.42 -20.30
CA ASP A 72 7.64 10.78 -19.77
C ASP A 72 7.80 10.77 -18.24
N LYS A 73 8.11 11.92 -17.66
CA LYS A 73 8.21 12.15 -16.21
C LYS A 73 7.61 13.49 -15.81
N PHE A 74 7.10 13.55 -14.58
CA PHE A 74 6.56 14.79 -14.02
C PHE A 74 7.06 15.02 -12.60
N GLU A 75 7.10 16.29 -12.20
CA GLU A 75 7.42 16.75 -10.86
C GLU A 75 6.72 18.09 -10.61
N PHE A 76 5.93 18.16 -9.55
CA PHE A 76 5.16 19.34 -9.15
C PHE A 76 5.39 19.61 -7.66
N ASN A 77 5.78 20.84 -7.32
CA ASN A 77 5.89 21.24 -5.91
C ASN A 77 4.50 21.45 -5.32
N SER A 78 4.24 20.80 -4.18
CA SER A 78 2.94 20.87 -3.50
C SER A 78 2.60 22.26 -2.97
N SER A 79 3.59 23.15 -2.84
CA SER A 79 3.43 24.56 -2.42
C SER A 79 3.10 25.52 -3.57
N GLU A 80 3.39 25.15 -4.81
CA GLU A 80 3.30 26.04 -5.97
C GLU A 80 2.02 25.82 -6.78
N VAL A 81 1.50 24.59 -6.77
CA VAL A 81 0.40 24.18 -7.65
C VAL A 81 -0.70 23.51 -6.82
N SER A 82 -1.95 23.92 -7.03
CA SER A 82 -3.08 23.28 -6.36
C SER A 82 -3.22 21.81 -6.79
N GLY A 83 -3.74 20.96 -5.90
CA GLY A 83 -3.98 19.54 -6.23
C GLY A 83 -4.86 19.35 -7.47
N TYR A 84 -5.85 20.22 -7.67
CA TYR A 84 -6.68 20.21 -8.89
C TYR A 84 -5.87 20.42 -10.15
N GLU A 85 -5.00 21.43 -10.16
CA GLU A 85 -4.19 21.76 -11.32
C GLU A 85 -3.12 20.68 -11.61
N VAL A 86 -2.54 20.09 -10.55
CA VAL A 86 -1.66 18.92 -10.68
C VAL A 86 -2.40 17.76 -11.34
N CYS A 87 -3.58 17.37 -10.82
CA CYS A 87 -4.39 16.30 -11.40
C CYS A 87 -4.74 16.56 -12.86
N HIS A 88 -5.19 17.78 -13.19
CA HIS A 88 -5.55 18.17 -14.55
C HIS A 88 -4.37 18.07 -15.52
N LYS A 89 -3.18 18.53 -15.09
CA LYS A 89 -1.94 18.42 -15.88
C LYS A 89 -1.55 16.95 -16.11
N ILE A 90 -1.60 16.12 -15.07
CA ILE A 90 -1.26 14.70 -15.17
C ILE A 90 -2.24 13.96 -16.10
N TRP A 91 -3.55 14.18 -15.97
CA TRP A 91 -4.53 13.55 -16.84
C TRP A 91 -4.30 13.91 -18.32
N LYS A 92 -3.95 15.16 -18.62
CA LYS A 92 -3.58 15.56 -19.99
C LYS A 92 -2.33 14.88 -20.53
N MET A 93 -1.39 14.46 -19.67
CA MET A 93 -0.20 13.72 -20.07
C MET A 93 -0.50 12.25 -20.36
N ILE A 94 -1.44 11.66 -19.61
CA ILE A 94 -1.86 10.25 -19.80
C ILE A 94 -2.73 10.10 -21.06
N ASP A 95 -3.53 11.11 -21.39
CA ASP A 95 -4.51 11.10 -22.50
C ASP A 95 -3.87 11.33 -23.89
N ILE A 96 -2.55 11.17 -24.01
CA ILE A 96 -1.82 11.28 -25.28
C ILE A 96 -1.92 9.92 -26.00
N PRO A 97 -2.46 9.89 -27.25
CA PRO A 97 -2.73 8.65 -27.98
C PRO A 97 -1.47 7.84 -28.36
#